data_AF-A0A225UT85-F1
#
_entry.id   AF-A0A225UT85-F1
#
_cell.length_a   1.000
_cell.length_b   1.000
_cell.length_c   1.000
_cell.angle_alpha   90.00
_cell.angle_beta   90.00
_cell.angle_gamma   90.00
#
_symmetry.space_group_name_H-M   'P 1'
#
loop_
_entity.id
_entity.type
_entity.pdbx_description
1 polymer ?
#
loop_
_entity_poly.entity_id
_entity_poly.type
_entity_poly.pdbx_seq_one_letter_code
_entity_poly.pdbx_strand_id
1 'polypeptide(L)'
;ADPPGMPLVSTMLPRRQFAPDNACIPGRQQTRQYNIADVDPWVIQRINTLTIMTMTLEVLSRALPFRPDHLITGQNVRDLMAALPLNVVTGANIPEPMSFEITVDCRLGFLIERYSAVEFQDLIAYWESTHRFSVLSSLIRSDPYLATFVVETKNRQSHAGTRLKQILRLFLIAKREGWCDLDLLLDPYFLHFPKLKDEVAWYPWIEVRSANLADPQLNRREPADLFEAPAECDAADPWRTQYRLHHAGHPARRIARLAGKFFNMAALNPNVPPLAPQP
;
A
#
# COMPACT_ATOMS: atom_id res chain seq x y z
N ALA A 1 14.64 -16.68 -0.75
CA ALA A 1 13.95 -16.70 0.56
C ALA A 1 12.64 -15.96 0.35
N ASP A 2 11.54 -16.70 0.24
CA ASP A 2 10.21 -16.12 0.07
C ASP A 2 9.82 -15.27 1.29
N PRO A 3 9.10 -14.15 1.11
CA PRO A 3 8.50 -13.47 2.23
C PRO A 3 7.47 -14.41 2.87
N PRO A 4 7.26 -14.39 4.20
CA PRO A 4 6.30 -15.26 4.85
C PRO A 4 4.93 -15.08 4.18
N GLY A 5 4.52 -16.12 3.47
CA GLY A 5 3.16 -16.24 2.97
C GLY A 5 2.22 -16.19 4.16
N MET A 6 1.08 -15.51 4.01
CA MET A 6 -0.02 -15.65 4.96
C MET A 6 -0.20 -17.14 5.28
N PRO A 7 -0.26 -17.54 6.56
CA PRO A 7 -0.34 -18.94 6.93
C PRO A 7 -1.50 -19.58 6.16
N LEU A 8 -1.28 -20.74 5.55
CA LEU A 8 -2.36 -21.59 5.04
C LEU A 8 -3.46 -21.65 6.11
N VAL A 9 -4.74 -21.65 5.75
CA VAL A 9 -5.86 -21.67 6.72
C VAL A 9 -5.69 -22.77 7.78
N SER A 10 -5.05 -23.89 7.40
CA SER A 10 -4.67 -24.99 8.31
C SER A 10 -3.69 -24.59 9.43
N THR A 11 -2.75 -23.68 9.17
CA THR A 11 -1.84 -23.13 10.19
C THR A 11 -2.47 -22.08 11.13
N MET A 12 -3.65 -21.56 10.79
CA MET A 12 -4.44 -20.70 11.69
C MET A 12 -5.38 -21.50 12.60
N LEU A 13 -5.50 -22.82 12.37
CA LEU A 13 -6.30 -23.66 13.24
C LEU A 13 -5.55 -23.90 14.56
N PRO A 14 -6.27 -23.91 15.69
CA PRO A 14 -5.69 -24.23 16.98
C PRO A 14 -5.01 -25.60 16.92
N ARG A 15 -3.72 -25.67 17.32
CA ARG A 15 -2.98 -26.93 17.42
C ARG A 15 -3.63 -27.93 18.39
N ARG A 16 -4.49 -27.45 19.28
CA ARG A 16 -5.34 -28.24 20.17
C ARG A 16 -6.76 -27.72 20.07
N GLN A 17 -7.73 -28.62 20.11
CA GLN A 17 -9.13 -28.23 20.22
C GLN A 17 -9.33 -27.35 21.45
N PHE A 18 -10.00 -26.22 21.25
CA PHE A 18 -10.39 -25.35 22.35
C PHE A 18 -11.38 -26.10 23.25
N ALA A 19 -11.31 -25.81 24.56
CA ALA A 19 -12.37 -26.20 25.47
C ALA A 19 -13.70 -25.53 25.06
N PRO A 20 -14.86 -25.97 25.57
CA PRO A 20 -16.13 -25.31 25.30
C PRO A 20 -16.05 -23.79 25.52
N ASP A 21 -16.78 -23.01 24.72
CA ASP A 21 -16.66 -21.55 24.62
C ASP A 21 -16.64 -20.81 25.97
N ASN A 22 -17.46 -21.26 26.92
CA ASN A 22 -17.57 -20.69 28.25
C ASN A 22 -16.34 -20.94 29.14
N ALA A 23 -15.55 -21.97 28.85
CA ALA A 23 -14.31 -22.28 29.54
C ALA A 23 -13.11 -21.55 28.91
N CYS A 24 -13.10 -21.38 27.58
CA CYS A 24 -12.03 -20.64 26.89
C CYS A 24 -12.11 -19.14 27.13
N ILE A 25 -13.32 -18.58 27.12
CA ILE A 25 -13.56 -17.15 27.37
C ILE A 25 -14.72 -17.05 28.36
N PRO A 26 -14.43 -17.10 29.68
CA PRO A 26 -15.44 -16.89 30.70
C PRO A 26 -16.18 -15.57 30.46
N GLY A 27 -17.51 -15.62 30.51
CA GLY A 27 -18.37 -14.45 30.28
C GLY A 27 -18.30 -13.90 28.85
N ARG A 28 -18.06 -14.73 27.82
CA ARG A 28 -17.96 -14.30 26.40
C ARG A 28 -19.13 -13.41 25.94
N GLN A 29 -20.33 -13.67 26.44
CA GLN A 29 -21.55 -12.92 26.13
C GLN A 29 -21.83 -11.78 27.11
N GLN A 30 -21.00 -11.61 28.13
CA GLN A 30 -21.15 -10.58 29.15
C GLN A 30 -20.29 -9.37 28.79
N THR A 31 -20.71 -8.20 29.26
CA THR A 31 -19.88 -7.00 29.24
C THR A 31 -18.79 -7.12 30.30
N ARG A 32 -17.68 -6.42 30.07
CA ARG A 32 -16.52 -6.44 30.97
C ARG A 32 -16.24 -5.02 31.44
N GLN A 33 -15.88 -4.90 32.72
CA GLN A 33 -15.42 -3.64 33.29
C GLN A 33 -13.90 -3.64 33.22
N TYR A 34 -13.36 -2.82 32.33
CA TYR A 34 -11.92 -2.61 32.24
C TYR A 34 -11.51 -1.33 32.98
N ASN A 35 -10.25 -1.23 33.39
CA ASN A 35 -9.69 0.04 33.88
C ASN A 35 -9.26 0.89 32.68
N ILE A 36 -9.34 2.22 32.82
CA ILE A 36 -9.05 3.15 31.72
C ILE A 36 -7.62 2.99 31.19
N ALA A 37 -6.66 2.70 32.06
CA ALA A 37 -5.27 2.46 31.70
C ALA A 37 -5.06 1.18 30.88
N ASP A 38 -5.94 0.18 31.05
CA ASP A 38 -5.83 -1.12 30.38
C ASP A 38 -6.50 -1.14 29.00
N VAL A 39 -7.32 -0.12 28.72
CA VAL A 39 -8.08 0.00 27.46
C VAL A 39 -7.82 1.31 26.75
N ASP A 40 -6.68 1.96 26.96
CA ASP A 40 -6.20 2.99 26.04
C ASP A 40 -5.80 2.33 24.70
N PRO A 41 -6.10 2.91 23.52
CA PRO A 41 -6.72 4.20 23.27
C PRO A 41 -8.22 4.08 23.02
N TRP A 42 -8.99 3.38 23.84
CA TRP A 42 -10.43 3.17 23.66
C TRP A 42 -11.25 3.98 24.68
N VAL A 43 -12.40 4.50 24.26
CA VAL A 43 -13.42 5.06 25.15
C VAL A 43 -13.95 3.94 26.03
N ILE A 44 -13.43 3.89 27.26
CA ILE A 44 -13.82 2.93 28.29
C ILE A 44 -15.34 2.81 28.46
N GLN A 45 -16.07 3.92 28.44
CA GLN A 45 -17.54 3.92 28.56
C GLN A 45 -18.21 3.15 27.41
N ARG A 46 -17.63 3.18 26.21
CA ARG A 46 -18.13 2.43 25.06
C ARG A 46 -17.68 0.98 25.15
N ILE A 47 -16.40 0.70 25.35
CA ILE A 47 -15.88 -0.67 25.45
C ILE A 47 -16.56 -1.47 26.56
N ASN A 48 -16.82 -0.86 27.72
CA ASN A 48 -17.46 -1.55 28.84
C ASN A 48 -18.94 -1.88 28.58
N THR A 49 -19.54 -1.35 27.51
CA THR A 49 -20.92 -1.72 27.09
C THR A 49 -20.94 -2.80 26.02
N LEU A 50 -19.78 -3.16 25.44
CA LEU A 50 -19.68 -4.14 24.38
C LEU A 50 -19.45 -5.54 24.94
N THR A 51 -20.12 -6.51 24.34
CA THR A 51 -19.77 -7.93 24.50
C THR A 51 -18.86 -8.35 23.37
N ILE A 52 -18.04 -9.38 23.58
CA ILE A 52 -17.17 -9.93 22.53
C ILE A 52 -18.00 -10.35 21.29
N MET A 53 -19.25 -10.75 21.47
CA MET A 53 -20.17 -11.14 20.38
C MET A 53 -20.69 -9.96 19.56
N THR A 54 -20.71 -8.77 20.14
CA THR A 54 -21.17 -7.54 19.47
C THR A 54 -20.04 -6.71 18.88
N MET A 55 -18.79 -7.06 19.19
CA MET A 55 -17.60 -6.35 18.70
C MET A 55 -17.37 -6.67 17.22
N THR A 56 -17.89 -5.80 16.35
CA THR A 56 -17.48 -5.73 14.94
C THR A 56 -16.41 -4.65 14.76
N LEU A 57 -15.70 -4.67 13.63
CA LEU A 57 -14.74 -3.61 13.29
C LEU A 57 -15.39 -2.21 13.34
N GLU A 58 -16.62 -2.09 12.87
CA GLU A 58 -17.38 -0.83 12.89
C GLU A 58 -17.80 -0.41 14.31
N VAL A 59 -18.10 -1.37 15.18
CA VAL A 59 -18.45 -1.09 16.58
C VAL A 59 -17.21 -0.66 17.37
N LEU A 60 -16.09 -1.35 17.16
CA LEU A 60 -14.80 -1.02 17.80
C LEU A 60 -14.26 0.32 17.31
N SER A 61 -14.33 0.62 16.00
CA SER A 61 -13.87 1.92 15.49
C SER A 61 -14.63 3.11 16.11
N ARG A 62 -15.91 2.93 16.48
CA ARG A 62 -16.69 3.94 17.22
C ARG A 62 -16.34 4.01 18.70
N ALA A 63 -15.70 2.97 19.24
CA ALA A 63 -15.21 2.93 20.60
C ALA A 63 -13.84 3.59 20.74
N LEU A 64 -13.20 4.06 19.67
CA LEU A 64 -12.04 4.94 19.77
C LEU A 64 -12.48 6.36 20.22
N PRO A 65 -11.75 7.02 21.14
CA PRO A 65 -12.04 8.35 21.68
C PRO A 65 -11.93 9.43 20.61
N PHE A 66 -11.21 9.13 19.53
CA PHE A 66 -10.97 10.03 18.43
C PHE A 66 -11.50 9.37 17.18
N ARG A 67 -12.56 9.97 16.64
CA ARG A 67 -13.11 9.56 15.36
C ARG A 67 -12.39 10.31 14.25
N PRO A 68 -12.04 9.62 13.15
CA PRO A 68 -11.60 10.32 11.95
C PRO A 68 -12.69 11.20 11.37
N ASP A 69 -13.94 11.07 11.81
CA ASP A 69 -15.11 11.79 11.31
C ASP A 69 -14.91 13.31 11.16
N HIS A 70 -14.05 13.93 11.98
CA HIS A 70 -13.75 15.37 11.86
C HIS A 70 -12.71 15.70 10.78
N LEU A 71 -11.79 14.77 10.46
CA LEU A 71 -10.80 14.92 9.40
C LEU A 71 -11.32 14.40 8.06
N ILE A 72 -12.02 13.26 8.05
CA ILE A 72 -12.59 12.63 6.85
C ILE A 72 -13.98 13.22 6.58
N THR A 73 -14.00 14.49 6.18
CA THR A 73 -15.20 15.18 5.69
C THR A 73 -15.15 15.30 4.17
N GLY A 74 -16.29 15.48 3.49
CA GLY A 74 -16.27 15.69 2.03
C GLY A 74 -15.48 16.91 1.61
N GLN A 75 -15.47 17.97 2.41
CA GLN A 75 -14.67 19.17 2.13
C GLN A 75 -13.17 18.87 2.23
N ASN A 76 -12.71 18.25 3.33
CA ASN A 76 -11.30 17.95 3.51
C ASN A 76 -10.79 16.95 2.47
N VAL A 77 -11.59 15.94 2.11
CA VAL A 77 -11.22 14.99 1.04
C VAL A 77 -11.14 15.71 -0.30
N ARG A 78 -12.07 16.64 -0.59
CA ARG A 78 -12.03 17.44 -1.81
C ARG A 78 -10.77 18.31 -1.89
N ASP A 79 -10.45 19.00 -0.80
CA ASP A 79 -9.27 19.86 -0.72
C ASP A 79 -7.99 19.02 -0.85
N LEU A 80 -7.96 17.84 -0.22
CA LEU A 80 -6.87 16.89 -0.38
C LEU A 80 -6.67 16.51 -1.84
N MET A 81 -7.71 16.05 -2.53
CA MET A 81 -7.63 15.66 -3.94
C MET A 81 -7.26 16.83 -4.85
N ALA A 82 -7.70 18.06 -4.52
CA ALA A 82 -7.37 19.27 -5.26
C ALA A 82 -5.89 19.66 -5.15
N ALA A 83 -5.23 19.36 -4.02
CA ALA A 83 -3.80 19.60 -3.86
C ALA A 83 -2.89 18.59 -4.57
N LEU A 84 -3.47 17.65 -5.33
CA LEU A 84 -2.75 16.63 -6.09
C LEU A 84 -1.83 15.79 -5.18
N PRO A 85 -2.39 15.00 -4.26
CA PRO A 85 -1.63 14.23 -3.28
C PRO A 85 -0.80 13.12 -3.95
N LEU A 86 -1.11 12.78 -5.21
CA LEU A 86 -0.27 11.91 -6.03
C LEU A 86 1.17 12.42 -6.20
N ASN A 87 1.43 13.71 -5.94
CA ASN A 87 2.78 14.28 -6.07
C ASN A 87 3.75 13.66 -5.06
N VAL A 88 3.20 13.08 -3.99
CA VAL A 88 3.95 12.26 -3.02
C VAL A 88 4.50 10.98 -3.66
N VAL A 89 3.74 10.35 -4.56
CA VAL A 89 4.16 9.13 -5.29
C VAL A 89 5.02 9.49 -6.49
N THR A 90 4.81 10.63 -7.14
CA THR A 90 5.70 11.03 -8.24
C THR A 90 7.09 11.35 -7.68
N GLY A 91 7.17 12.10 -6.57
CA GLY A 91 8.41 12.65 -6.05
C GLY A 91 9.10 13.55 -7.08
N ALA A 92 9.81 14.60 -6.65
CA ALA A 92 10.63 15.38 -7.58
C ALA A 92 11.79 14.54 -8.19
N ASN A 93 12.05 13.35 -7.64
CA ASN A 93 13.11 12.43 -8.02
C ASN A 93 12.50 11.04 -8.28
N ILE A 94 11.87 10.84 -9.45
CA ILE A 94 11.60 9.47 -9.93
C ILE A 94 12.96 8.77 -9.96
N PRO A 95 13.20 7.73 -9.13
CA PRO A 95 14.48 7.06 -9.14
C PRO A 95 14.70 6.50 -10.54
N GLU A 96 15.89 6.71 -11.09
CA GLU A 96 16.27 5.99 -12.31
C GLU A 96 16.05 4.49 -12.06
N PRO A 97 15.40 3.78 -12.99
CA PRO A 97 15.14 2.37 -12.79
C PRO A 97 16.47 1.65 -12.54
N MET A 98 16.51 0.84 -11.49
CA MET A 98 17.76 0.19 -11.09
C MET A 98 18.18 -0.97 -12.01
N SER A 99 17.24 -1.51 -12.81
CA SER A 99 17.51 -2.64 -13.73
C SER A 99 17.18 -2.37 -15.19
N PHE A 100 16.50 -1.27 -15.54
CA PHE A 100 16.15 -1.01 -16.94
C PHE A 100 17.22 -0.16 -17.59
N GLU A 101 17.67 -0.57 -18.77
CA GLU A 101 18.12 0.43 -19.72
C GLU A 101 16.88 1.04 -20.36
N ILE A 102 16.73 2.34 -20.26
CA ILE A 102 15.55 3.07 -20.78
C ILE A 102 15.71 3.45 -22.25
N THR A 103 16.91 3.26 -22.82
CA THR A 103 17.29 3.57 -24.20
C THR A 103 17.21 2.36 -25.14
N VAL A 104 16.54 1.28 -24.75
CA VAL A 104 16.42 0.08 -25.58
C VAL A 104 15.33 0.28 -26.62
N ASP A 105 15.69 0.19 -27.90
CA ASP A 105 14.70 0.01 -28.98
C ASP A 105 14.02 -1.38 -28.88
N CYS A 106 13.04 -1.66 -29.74
CA CYS A 106 12.29 -2.93 -29.80
C CYS A 106 11.21 -3.09 -28.70
N ARG A 107 10.82 -4.35 -28.41
CA ARG A 107 9.66 -4.67 -27.56
C ARG A 107 9.79 -4.24 -26.10
N LEU A 108 11.02 -4.16 -25.58
CA LEU A 108 11.26 -3.65 -24.24
C LEU A 108 11.02 -2.13 -24.18
N GLY A 109 11.49 -1.37 -25.18
CA GLY A 109 11.17 0.05 -25.31
C GLY A 109 9.67 0.30 -25.38
N PHE A 110 8.94 -0.50 -26.18
CA PHE A 110 7.48 -0.43 -26.24
C PHE A 110 6.81 -0.77 -24.89
N LEU A 111 7.30 -1.77 -24.15
CA LEU A 111 6.81 -2.08 -22.81
C LEU A 111 6.99 -0.87 -21.87
N ILE A 112 8.19 -0.29 -21.86
CA ILE A 112 8.54 0.84 -20.99
C ILE A 112 7.65 2.04 -21.34
N GLU A 113 7.55 2.41 -22.61
CA GLU A 113 6.70 3.52 -23.07
C GLU A 113 5.25 3.34 -22.63
N ARG A 114 4.69 2.13 -22.86
CA ARG A 114 3.31 1.82 -22.48
C ARG A 114 3.12 1.84 -20.98
N TYR A 115 4.10 1.36 -20.23
CA TYR A 115 4.05 1.37 -18.78
C TYR A 115 4.17 2.80 -18.23
N SER A 116 5.09 3.64 -18.72
CA SER A 116 5.20 5.06 -18.32
C SER A 116 3.90 5.83 -18.58
N ALA A 117 3.22 5.55 -19.69
CA ALA A 117 1.92 6.15 -19.98
C ALA A 117 0.85 5.70 -18.98
N VAL A 118 0.81 4.41 -18.62
CA VAL A 118 -0.12 3.87 -17.62
C VAL A 118 0.20 4.42 -16.23
N GLU A 119 1.48 4.50 -15.87
CA GLU A 119 1.95 5.11 -14.63
C GLU A 119 1.34 6.49 -14.49
N PHE A 120 1.60 7.39 -15.44
CA PHE A 120 1.10 8.76 -15.43
C PHE A 120 -0.43 8.84 -15.36
N GLN A 121 -1.13 7.99 -16.11
CA GLN A 121 -2.60 7.96 -16.14
C GLN A 121 -3.22 7.47 -14.82
N ASP A 122 -2.55 6.57 -14.11
CA ASP A 122 -3.11 5.81 -12.98
C ASP A 122 -2.48 6.15 -11.62
N LEU A 123 -1.57 7.13 -11.56
CA LEU A 123 -0.91 7.58 -10.33
C LEU A 123 -1.90 7.80 -9.18
N ILE A 124 -3.04 8.43 -9.47
CA ILE A 124 -4.11 8.65 -8.48
C ILE A 124 -4.66 7.34 -7.91
N ALA A 125 -4.89 6.33 -8.75
CA ALA A 125 -5.43 5.05 -8.32
C ALA A 125 -4.42 4.28 -7.45
N TYR A 126 -3.12 4.39 -7.77
CA TYR A 126 -2.05 3.82 -6.96
C TYR A 126 -1.94 4.51 -5.61
N TRP A 127 -1.94 5.85 -5.57
CA TRP A 127 -1.92 6.60 -4.32
C TRP A 127 -3.16 6.29 -3.45
N GLU A 128 -4.36 6.27 -4.04
CA GLU A 128 -5.60 5.90 -3.35
C GLU A 128 -5.57 4.48 -2.78
N SER A 129 -4.80 3.57 -3.40
CA SER A 129 -4.66 2.21 -2.91
C SER A 129 -3.73 2.09 -1.71
N THR A 130 -2.67 2.91 -1.64
CA THR A 130 -1.72 2.92 -0.53
C THR A 130 -2.17 3.83 0.64
N HIS A 131 -3.10 4.75 0.38
CA HIS A 131 -3.64 5.73 1.34
C HIS A 131 -5.15 5.59 1.52
N ARG A 132 -5.61 4.34 1.71
CA ARG A 132 -7.05 4.06 1.80
C ARG A 132 -7.65 4.57 3.11
N PHE A 133 -8.54 5.57 3.00
CA PHE A 133 -9.34 6.08 4.11
C PHE A 133 -10.49 5.14 4.48
N SER A 134 -10.71 4.95 5.79
CA SER A 134 -11.92 4.30 6.30
C SER A 134 -13.11 5.27 6.32
N VAL A 135 -13.77 5.48 5.18
CA VAL A 135 -14.97 6.34 5.11
C VAL A 135 -16.16 5.60 5.73
N LEU A 136 -16.70 6.12 6.84
CA LEU A 136 -17.81 5.48 7.55
C LEU A 136 -19.09 5.47 6.70
N SER A 137 -19.85 4.38 6.80
CA SER A 137 -21.16 4.24 6.13
C SER A 137 -22.16 5.32 6.52
N SER A 138 -22.04 5.92 7.70
CA SER A 138 -22.86 7.09 8.10
C SER A 138 -22.47 8.34 7.32
N LEU A 139 -21.18 8.58 7.12
CA LEU A 139 -20.67 9.73 6.37
C LEU A 139 -21.01 9.62 4.88
N ILE A 140 -20.90 8.41 4.31
CA ILE A 140 -21.34 8.12 2.93
C ILE A 140 -22.83 8.43 2.75
N ARG A 141 -23.66 8.13 3.75
CA ARG A 141 -25.11 8.41 3.69
C ARG A 141 -25.43 9.89 3.85
N SER A 142 -24.64 10.64 4.61
CA SER A 142 -24.89 12.06 4.87
C SER A 142 -24.24 13.01 3.87
N ASP A 143 -23.18 12.59 3.17
CA ASP A 143 -22.39 13.43 2.26
C ASP A 143 -22.36 12.83 0.84
N PRO A 144 -23.07 13.46 -0.13
CA PRO A 144 -23.09 13.00 -1.51
C PRO A 144 -21.71 12.98 -2.19
N TYR A 145 -20.80 13.87 -1.80
CA TYR A 145 -19.46 13.89 -2.37
C TYR A 145 -18.68 12.65 -1.94
N LEU A 146 -18.72 12.28 -0.66
CA LEU A 146 -18.05 11.08 -0.16
C LEU A 146 -18.64 9.80 -0.79
N ALA A 147 -19.95 9.76 -1.03
CA ALA A 147 -20.58 8.64 -1.73
C ALA A 147 -20.03 8.46 -3.15
N THR A 148 -19.96 9.54 -3.93
CA THR A 148 -19.39 9.54 -5.27
C THR A 148 -17.90 9.18 -5.23
N PHE A 149 -17.14 9.80 -4.33
CA PHE A 149 -15.70 9.58 -4.18
C PHE A 149 -15.35 8.10 -3.98
N VAL A 150 -16.07 7.39 -3.09
CA VAL A 150 -15.82 5.96 -2.84
C VAL A 150 -16.11 5.11 -4.07
N VAL A 151 -17.15 5.42 -4.85
CA VAL A 151 -17.48 4.71 -6.08
C VAL A 151 -16.43 4.96 -7.16
N GLU A 152 -16.08 6.22 -7.39
CA GLU A 152 -15.10 6.58 -8.40
C GLU A 152 -13.70 6.02 -8.07
N THR A 153 -13.31 6.00 -6.80
CA THR A 153 -12.06 5.37 -6.35
C THR A 153 -12.00 3.91 -6.76
N LYS A 154 -13.08 3.15 -6.51
CA LYS A 154 -13.17 1.74 -6.94
C LYS A 154 -13.09 1.60 -8.45
N ASN A 155 -13.74 2.51 -9.20
CA ASN A 155 -13.69 2.49 -10.66
C ASN A 155 -12.28 2.79 -11.18
N ARG A 156 -11.61 3.82 -10.65
CA ARG A 156 -10.22 4.16 -10.98
C ARG A 156 -9.29 2.98 -10.71
N GLN A 157 -9.37 2.37 -9.53
CA GLN A 157 -8.58 1.20 -9.16
C GLN A 157 -8.86 -0.01 -10.06
N SER A 158 -10.12 -0.27 -10.41
CA SER A 158 -10.51 -1.35 -11.34
C SER A 158 -9.94 -1.14 -12.74
N HIS A 159 -10.02 0.08 -13.28
CA HIS A 159 -9.47 0.42 -14.58
C HIS A 159 -7.94 0.36 -14.60
N ALA A 160 -7.29 0.90 -13.57
CA ALA A 160 -5.85 0.83 -13.39
C ALA A 160 -5.38 -0.63 -13.26
N GLY A 161 -6.08 -1.46 -12.48
CA GLY A 161 -5.82 -2.90 -12.38
C GLY A 161 -5.98 -3.63 -13.73
N THR A 162 -6.94 -3.20 -14.56
CA THR A 162 -7.12 -3.74 -15.92
C THR A 162 -5.94 -3.37 -16.83
N ARG A 163 -5.49 -2.11 -16.78
CA ARG A 163 -4.31 -1.65 -17.54
C ARG A 163 -3.03 -2.31 -17.07
N LEU A 164 -2.83 -2.45 -15.75
CA LEU A 164 -1.69 -3.17 -15.18
C LEU A 164 -1.65 -4.63 -15.65
N LYS A 165 -2.79 -5.33 -15.72
CA LYS A 165 -2.86 -6.69 -16.30
C LYS A 165 -2.41 -6.71 -17.76
N GLN A 166 -2.73 -5.68 -18.54
CA GLN A 166 -2.27 -5.56 -19.92
C GLN A 166 -0.75 -5.36 -19.99
N ILE A 167 -0.17 -4.50 -19.15
CA ILE A 167 1.28 -4.34 -19.06
C ILE A 167 1.95 -5.64 -18.62
N LEU A 168 1.42 -6.33 -17.61
CA LEU A 168 1.97 -7.61 -17.15
C LEU A 168 1.98 -8.67 -18.27
N ARG A 169 1.00 -8.67 -19.18
CA ARG A 169 1.03 -9.54 -20.36
C ARG A 169 2.18 -9.18 -21.31
N LEU A 170 2.41 -7.89 -21.57
CA LEU A 170 3.55 -7.45 -22.38
C LEU A 170 4.88 -7.81 -21.71
N PHE A 171 4.97 -7.64 -20.39
CA PHE A 171 6.14 -8.04 -19.61
C PHE A 171 6.43 -9.54 -19.74
N LEU A 172 5.40 -10.39 -19.63
CA LEU A 172 5.56 -11.84 -19.80
C LEU A 172 6.04 -12.23 -21.19
N ILE A 173 5.59 -11.53 -22.24
CA ILE A 173 6.07 -11.74 -23.61
C ILE A 173 7.54 -11.33 -23.71
N ALA A 174 7.89 -10.13 -23.28
CA ALA A 174 9.27 -9.62 -23.28
C ALA A 174 10.21 -10.57 -22.53
N LYS A 175 9.79 -11.06 -21.36
CA LYS A 175 10.54 -12.04 -20.56
C LYS A 175 10.74 -13.37 -21.29
N ARG A 176 9.67 -13.94 -21.89
CA ARG A 176 9.75 -15.23 -22.62
C ARG A 176 10.70 -15.16 -23.80
N GLU A 177 10.88 -13.98 -24.37
CA GLU A 177 11.77 -13.71 -25.50
C GLU A 177 13.17 -13.31 -25.08
N GLY A 178 13.45 -13.28 -23.77
CA GLY A 178 14.78 -12.99 -23.24
C GLY A 178 15.14 -11.50 -23.17
N TRP A 179 14.16 -10.59 -23.34
CA TRP A 179 14.40 -9.14 -23.28
C TRP A 179 14.50 -8.59 -21.85
N CYS A 180 13.94 -9.26 -20.85
CA CYS A 180 13.98 -8.82 -19.45
C CYS A 180 13.87 -9.99 -18.46
N ASP A 181 14.37 -9.81 -17.23
CA ASP A 181 14.24 -10.80 -16.14
C ASP A 181 13.14 -10.41 -15.13
N LEU A 182 12.98 -11.20 -14.07
CA LEU A 182 12.00 -10.98 -13.00
C LEU A 182 12.33 -9.75 -12.13
N ASP A 183 13.59 -9.30 -12.14
CA ASP A 183 14.05 -8.13 -11.38
C ASP A 183 13.29 -6.85 -11.75
N LEU A 184 12.73 -6.78 -12.96
CA LEU A 184 11.82 -5.74 -13.41
C LEU A 184 10.64 -5.49 -12.47
N LEU A 185 10.00 -6.57 -12.00
CA LEU A 185 8.84 -6.49 -11.10
C LEU A 185 9.25 -6.11 -9.67
N LEU A 186 10.56 -6.18 -9.38
CA LEU A 186 11.14 -5.82 -8.09
C LEU A 186 11.73 -4.40 -8.13
N ASP A 187 11.68 -3.72 -9.28
CA ASP A 187 12.18 -2.36 -9.41
C ASP A 187 11.20 -1.34 -8.78
N PRO A 188 11.67 -0.35 -8.00
CA PRO A 188 10.83 0.71 -7.44
C PRO A 188 10.14 1.58 -8.49
N TYR A 189 10.63 1.56 -9.73
CA TYR A 189 9.93 2.14 -10.86
C TYR A 189 8.57 1.46 -11.12
N PHE A 190 8.46 0.16 -10.82
CA PHE A 190 7.28 -0.66 -11.08
C PHE A 190 6.19 -0.50 -9.99
N LEU A 191 5.12 0.19 -10.37
CA LEU A 191 3.96 0.48 -9.56
C LEU A 191 3.08 -0.77 -9.44
N HIS A 192 2.71 -1.08 -8.21
CA HIS A 192 1.81 -2.18 -7.93
C HIS A 192 0.79 -1.79 -6.86
N PHE A 193 -0.37 -2.45 -6.92
CA PHE A 193 -1.36 -2.36 -5.85
C PHE A 193 -0.84 -3.08 -4.60
N PRO A 194 -1.14 -2.55 -3.39
CA PRO A 194 -0.87 -3.24 -2.14
C PRO A 194 -1.44 -4.66 -2.18
N LYS A 195 -0.73 -5.60 -1.56
CA LYS A 195 -1.27 -6.95 -1.40
C LYS A 195 -2.37 -6.89 -0.34
N LEU A 196 -3.27 -7.88 -0.34
CA LEU A 196 -4.33 -7.98 0.66
C LEU A 196 -3.81 -7.94 2.12
N LYS A 197 -2.60 -8.46 2.36
CA LYS A 197 -1.94 -8.43 3.68
C LYS A 197 -1.28 -7.08 4.03
N ASP A 198 -1.05 -6.26 3.00
CA ASP A 198 -0.51 -4.91 3.10
C ASP A 198 -1.65 -3.87 3.01
N GLU A 199 -2.90 -4.30 2.74
CA GLU A 199 -4.09 -3.44 2.75
C GLU A 199 -4.44 -3.08 4.19
N VAL A 200 -3.72 -2.08 4.71
CA VAL A 200 -3.96 -1.52 6.04
C VAL A 200 -4.89 -0.34 5.87
N ALA A 201 -6.14 -0.52 6.35
CA ALA A 201 -7.05 0.59 6.54
C ALA A 201 -6.38 1.60 7.47
N TRP A 202 -6.16 2.81 6.96
CA TRP A 202 -5.41 3.82 7.68
C TRP A 202 -6.32 4.66 8.58
N TYR A 203 -5.82 4.92 9.79
CA TYR A 203 -6.40 5.85 10.75
C TYR A 203 -5.40 6.99 10.94
N PRO A 204 -5.78 8.25 10.65
CA PRO A 204 -4.95 9.41 11.01
C PRO A 204 -4.52 9.36 12.48
N TRP A 205 -3.50 10.10 12.91
CA TRP A 205 -3.00 10.22 14.31
C TRP A 205 -2.46 8.97 15.01
N ILE A 206 -2.66 7.74 14.49
CA ILE A 206 -2.36 6.53 15.24
C ILE A 206 -0.86 6.37 15.52
N GLU A 207 0.01 6.78 14.59
CA GLU A 207 1.47 6.63 14.72
C GLU A 207 2.05 7.67 15.69
N VAL A 208 1.61 8.92 15.62
CA VAL A 208 2.00 10.02 16.51
C VAL A 208 1.58 9.72 17.94
N ARG A 209 0.36 9.22 18.16
CA ARG A 209 -0.09 8.84 19.49
C ARG A 209 0.62 7.59 20.00
N SER A 210 0.82 6.58 19.16
CA SER A 210 1.62 5.39 19.52
C SER A 210 3.03 5.78 19.95
N ALA A 211 3.66 6.72 19.23
CA ALA A 211 4.97 7.26 19.57
C ALA A 211 4.95 8.04 20.90
N ASN A 212 3.98 8.95 21.09
CA ASN A 212 3.85 9.70 22.35
C ASN A 212 3.52 8.79 23.56
N LEU A 213 2.86 7.65 23.33
CA LEU A 213 2.61 6.66 24.37
C LEU A 213 3.88 5.90 24.73
N ALA A 214 4.68 5.52 23.72
CA ALA A 214 5.96 4.85 23.92
C ALA A 214 6.98 5.76 24.61
N ASP A 215 6.94 7.07 24.32
CA ASP A 215 7.76 8.10 24.97
C ASP A 215 6.96 9.40 25.15
N PRO A 216 6.42 9.63 26.38
CA PRO A 216 5.67 10.85 26.70
C PRO A 216 6.45 12.15 26.58
N GLN A 217 7.79 12.11 26.51
CA GLN A 217 8.60 13.32 26.32
C GLN A 217 8.63 13.81 24.88
N LEU A 218 8.30 12.95 23.90
CA LEU A 218 8.28 13.31 22.48
C LEU A 218 7.31 14.46 22.18
N ASN A 219 6.17 14.52 22.88
CA ASN A 219 5.14 15.55 22.74
C ASN A 219 4.81 15.92 21.28
N ARG A 220 4.77 14.91 20.39
CA ARG A 220 4.48 15.13 18.97
C ARG A 220 3.06 15.66 18.82
N ARG A 221 2.91 16.73 18.05
CA ARG A 221 1.61 17.30 17.69
C ARG A 221 0.88 16.32 16.77
N GLU A 222 -0.41 16.13 17.03
CA GLU A 222 -1.30 15.38 16.15
C GLU A 222 -1.58 16.12 14.83
N PRO A 223 -1.81 15.41 13.71
CA PRO A 223 -2.13 16.04 12.44
C PRO A 223 -3.39 16.90 12.52
N ALA A 224 -3.32 18.11 11.97
CA ALA A 224 -4.42 19.05 11.98
C ALA A 224 -5.42 18.85 10.82
N ASP A 225 -4.95 18.24 9.74
CA ASP A 225 -5.69 18.10 8.49
C ASP A 225 -5.29 16.82 7.72
N LEU A 226 -5.97 16.58 6.59
CA LEU A 226 -5.70 15.44 5.72
C LEU A 226 -4.44 15.59 4.86
N PHE A 227 -3.67 16.69 4.97
CA PHE A 227 -2.37 16.84 4.32
C PHE A 227 -1.23 16.38 5.22
N GLU A 228 -1.26 16.78 6.49
CA GLU A 228 -0.26 16.36 7.49
C GLU A 228 -0.37 14.84 7.78
N ALA A 229 -1.58 14.31 7.76
CA ALA A 229 -1.84 12.95 8.21
C ALA A 229 -1.27 11.85 7.27
N PRO A 230 -1.36 11.92 5.93
CA PRO A 230 -0.65 11.00 5.05
C PRO A 230 0.87 11.03 5.21
N ALA A 231 1.47 12.21 5.41
CA ALA A 231 2.92 12.36 5.55
C ALA A 231 3.50 11.61 6.77
N GLU A 232 2.74 11.58 7.87
CA GLU A 232 3.05 10.77 9.06
C GLU A 232 3.18 9.28 8.70
N CYS A 233 2.30 8.79 7.84
CA CYS A 233 2.21 7.39 7.47
C CYS A 233 3.29 6.99 6.50
N ASP A 234 3.62 7.88 5.57
CA ASP A 234 4.73 7.67 4.65
C ASP A 234 6.05 7.56 5.40
N ALA A 235 6.21 8.30 6.51
CA ALA A 235 7.38 8.21 7.37
C ALA A 235 7.43 6.90 8.18
N ALA A 236 6.27 6.42 8.68
CA ALA A 236 6.18 5.17 9.42
C ALA A 236 6.29 3.92 8.51
N ASP A 237 5.68 3.99 7.33
CA ASP A 237 5.55 2.93 6.35
C ASP A 237 6.07 3.39 4.97
N PRO A 238 7.40 3.37 4.72
CA PRO A 238 7.98 3.83 3.45
C PRO A 238 7.44 3.13 2.19
N TRP A 239 6.81 1.97 2.34
CA TRP A 239 6.20 1.23 1.24
C TRP A 239 4.95 1.93 0.68
N ARG A 240 4.28 2.83 1.43
CA ARG A 240 3.07 3.55 0.98
C ARG A 240 3.34 4.50 -0.18
N THR A 241 4.56 5.04 -0.26
CA THR A 241 5.08 5.79 -1.41
C THR A 241 5.83 4.90 -2.40
N GLN A 242 5.69 3.58 -2.26
CA GLN A 242 6.41 2.58 -3.05
C GLN A 242 7.94 2.78 -2.99
N TYR A 243 8.43 3.21 -1.82
CA TYR A 243 9.82 3.55 -1.56
C TYR A 243 10.39 4.68 -2.44
N ARG A 244 9.56 5.45 -3.15
CA ARG A 244 10.06 6.54 -4.01
C ARG A 244 10.68 7.67 -3.21
N LEU A 245 10.17 7.94 -2.00
CA LEU A 245 10.80 8.89 -1.06
C LEU A 245 12.02 8.31 -0.33
N HIS A 246 12.11 6.98 -0.23
CA HIS A 246 13.14 6.26 0.54
C HIS A 246 13.78 5.14 -0.27
N HIS A 247 14.27 5.48 -1.46
CA HIS A 247 14.72 4.50 -2.47
C HIS A 247 15.79 3.54 -1.94
N ALA A 248 16.72 4.02 -1.12
CA ALA A 248 17.77 3.21 -0.51
C ALA A 248 17.24 2.10 0.41
N GLY A 249 16.06 2.27 0.99
CA GLY A 249 15.42 1.31 1.89
C GLY A 249 14.69 0.17 1.17
N HIS A 250 14.54 0.21 -0.16
CA HIS A 250 13.75 -0.76 -0.89
C HIS A 250 14.33 -2.19 -0.79
N PRO A 251 13.55 -3.22 -0.40
CA PRO A 251 14.05 -4.59 -0.22
C PRO A 251 14.76 -5.18 -1.44
N ALA A 252 14.30 -4.84 -2.66
CA ALA A 252 14.95 -5.33 -3.88
C ALA A 252 16.37 -4.80 -4.11
N ARG A 253 16.82 -3.79 -3.37
CA ARG A 253 18.24 -3.38 -3.38
C ARG A 253 19.15 -4.39 -2.72
N ARG A 254 18.61 -5.29 -1.90
CA ARG A 254 19.37 -6.37 -1.24
C ARG A 254 19.54 -7.60 -2.13
N ILE A 255 18.87 -7.63 -3.28
CA ILE A 255 18.92 -8.76 -4.21
C ILE A 255 20.00 -8.46 -5.23
N ALA A 256 20.97 -9.38 -5.37
CA ALA A 256 21.95 -9.30 -6.44
C ALA A 256 21.23 -9.35 -7.79
N ARG A 257 21.27 -8.23 -8.52
CA ARG A 257 20.68 -8.13 -9.85
C ARG A 257 21.63 -8.69 -10.88
N LEU A 258 21.07 -9.22 -11.96
CA LEU A 258 21.86 -9.77 -13.04
C LEU A 258 22.34 -8.62 -13.93
N ALA A 259 23.58 -8.19 -13.70
CA ALA A 259 24.24 -7.21 -14.55
C ALA A 259 24.33 -7.75 -15.99
N GLY A 260 23.88 -6.97 -16.98
CA GLY A 260 24.09 -7.27 -18.40
C GLY A 260 23.10 -8.20 -19.09
N LYS A 261 21.92 -8.51 -18.52
CA LYS A 261 20.90 -9.31 -19.23
C LYS A 261 20.00 -8.54 -20.19
N PHE A 262 19.96 -7.21 -20.08
CA PHE A 262 19.11 -6.39 -20.94
C PHE A 262 19.72 -6.14 -22.33
N PHE A 263 20.98 -6.57 -22.58
CA PHE A 263 21.61 -6.51 -23.90
C PHE A 263 22.51 -7.72 -24.19
N ASN A 264 22.08 -8.54 -25.15
CA ASN A 264 22.80 -8.74 -26.43
C ASN A 264 22.02 -9.73 -27.30
N MET A 265 21.12 -9.22 -28.15
CA MET A 265 20.85 -9.85 -29.45
C MET A 265 21.59 -9.12 -30.57
N ALA A 266 22.84 -8.70 -30.33
CA ALA A 266 23.75 -8.39 -31.42
C ALA A 266 24.32 -9.68 -32.02
N ALA A 267 23.49 -10.59 -32.55
CA ALA A 267 23.99 -11.77 -33.30
C ALA A 267 22.95 -12.55 -34.15
N LEU A 268 21.77 -12.01 -34.47
CA LEU A 268 20.89 -12.63 -35.49
C LEU A 268 20.82 -11.82 -36.79
N ASN A 269 21.89 -11.12 -37.13
CA ASN A 269 22.17 -10.82 -38.52
C ASN A 269 23.20 -11.83 -39.03
N PRO A 270 22.82 -12.86 -39.82
CA PRO A 270 23.75 -13.88 -40.32
C PRO A 270 24.81 -13.33 -41.31
N ASN A 271 24.81 -12.02 -41.59
CA ASN A 271 25.66 -11.39 -42.60
C ASN A 271 26.78 -10.48 -42.04
N VAL A 272 27.05 -10.44 -40.73
CA VAL A 272 28.14 -9.60 -40.17
C VAL A 272 29.37 -10.47 -39.87
N PRO A 273 30.54 -10.22 -40.50
CA PRO A 273 31.76 -10.98 -40.22
C PRO A 273 32.31 -10.65 -38.83
N PRO A 274 32.97 -11.61 -38.14
CA PRO A 274 33.53 -11.37 -36.81
C PRO A 274 34.67 -10.35 -36.88
N LEU A 275 34.65 -9.36 -35.98
CA LEU A 275 35.75 -8.42 -35.80
C LEU A 275 36.99 -9.15 -35.25
N ALA A 276 38.13 -8.91 -35.90
CA ALA A 276 39.42 -9.48 -35.53
C ALA A 276 39.86 -9.03 -34.11
N PRO A 277 40.54 -9.90 -33.35
CA PRO A 277 41.08 -9.53 -32.05
C PRO A 277 42.20 -8.50 -32.24
N GLN A 278 42.10 -7.38 -31.52
CA GLN A 278 43.14 -6.37 -31.43
C GLN A 278 44.08 -6.68 -30.25
N PRO A 279 45.37 -6.30 -30.34
CA PRO A 279 46.47 -6.79 -29.50
C PRO A 279 46.41 -6.36 -28.02
#